data_AF-U9UNR5-F1
#
_entry.id   AF-U9UNR5-F1
#
_cell.length_a   1.000
_cell.length_b   1.000
_cell.length_c   1.000
_cell.angle_alpha   90.00
_cell.angle_beta   90.00
_cell.angle_gamma   90.00
#
_symmetry.space_group_name_H-M   'P 1'
#
loop_
_entity.id
_entity.type
_entity.pdbx_description
1 polymer ?
#
loop_
_entity_poly.entity_id
_entity_poly.type
_entity_poly.pdbx_seq_one_letter_code
_entity_poly.pdbx_strand_id
1 'polypeptide(L)'
;MDIEGPNWNVDSSIYKWIKQFTLNRGRDLLVKTYGKDFKFLQRDDTIDALWNGLTMLDGIAARFKNRNVSDKGLHPIPVLAGGPGVGKSRFLDEVERLLVQYANESDDDEIRDAFTNMTVINTTYGNGCPARDMDVTIGAEASLAIRILFEYFKPKHDFGDYDFSHFQSLCNNYSNISYFTLSTAIRVVYADVIIQKNQEIKSNPLLVLVLGIDELN
;
A
#
# COMPACT_ATOMS: atom_id res chain seq x y z
N MET A 1 -29.56 12.73 0.25
CA MET A 1 -29.65 11.35 -0.26
C MET A 1 -28.87 10.52 0.74
N ASP A 2 -29.53 9.66 1.52
CA ASP A 2 -28.82 8.83 2.50
C ASP A 2 -27.90 7.88 1.74
N ILE A 3 -26.60 8.07 1.89
CA ILE A 3 -25.61 7.16 1.31
C ILE A 3 -25.67 5.89 2.14
N GLU A 4 -26.32 4.86 1.60
CA GLU A 4 -26.23 3.51 2.16
C GLU A 4 -24.75 3.11 2.25
N GLY A 5 -24.30 2.81 3.47
CA GLY A 5 -22.91 2.44 3.74
C GLY A 5 -22.52 1.14 3.06
N PRO A 6 -21.21 0.88 2.90
CA PRO A 6 -20.76 -0.37 2.34
C PRO A 6 -20.97 -1.51 3.34
N ASN A 7 -21.21 -2.71 2.82
CA ASN A 7 -21.00 -3.92 3.58
C ASN A 7 -19.50 -4.21 3.63
N TRP A 8 -18.87 -3.97 4.79
CA TRP A 8 -17.45 -4.13 5.02
C TRP A 8 -16.89 -5.55 4.84
N ASN A 9 -17.76 -6.57 4.68
CA ASN A 9 -17.38 -7.95 4.35
C ASN A 9 -17.36 -8.24 2.84
N VAL A 10 -17.86 -7.33 2.01
CA VAL A 10 -18.10 -7.57 0.58
C VAL A 10 -17.32 -6.54 -0.23
N ASP A 11 -16.24 -6.98 -0.88
CA ASP A 11 -15.35 -6.13 -1.68
C ASP A 11 -16.09 -5.37 -2.78
N SER A 12 -17.04 -6.01 -3.47
CA SER A 12 -17.86 -5.32 -4.49
C SER A 12 -18.77 -4.22 -3.92
N SER A 13 -19.23 -4.37 -2.67
CA SER A 13 -20.03 -3.35 -1.98
C SER A 13 -19.17 -2.15 -1.62
N ILE A 14 -17.99 -2.39 -1.04
CA ILE A 14 -17.01 -1.35 -0.71
C ILE A 14 -16.55 -0.62 -1.97
N TYR A 15 -16.24 -1.35 -3.04
CA TYR A 15 -15.82 -0.76 -4.30
C TYR A 15 -16.93 0.09 -4.95
N LYS A 16 -18.20 -0.33 -4.85
CA LYS A 16 -19.33 0.48 -5.30
C LYS A 16 -19.48 1.76 -4.47
N TRP A 17 -19.30 1.66 -3.15
CA TRP A 17 -19.39 2.80 -2.23
C TRP A 17 -18.26 3.81 -2.47
N ILE A 18 -17.00 3.37 -2.55
CA ILE A 18 -15.86 4.29 -2.68
C ILE A 18 -15.85 5.04 -4.02
N LYS A 19 -16.47 4.49 -5.07
CA LYS A 19 -16.65 5.17 -6.36
C LYS A 19 -17.68 6.30 -6.33
N GLN A 20 -18.39 6.50 -5.24
CA GLN A 20 -19.30 7.64 -5.08
C GLN A 20 -18.54 8.95 -4.81
N PHE A 21 -17.29 8.86 -4.33
CA PHE A 21 -16.42 10.01 -4.12
C PHE A 21 -15.71 10.42 -5.40
N THR A 22 -15.23 11.66 -5.44
CA THR A 22 -14.20 12.05 -6.41
C THR A 22 -12.88 11.43 -5.96
N LEU A 23 -12.25 10.64 -6.81
CA LEU A 23 -11.04 9.87 -6.47
C LEU A 23 -9.78 10.53 -7.06
N ASN A 24 -8.69 10.55 -6.30
CA ASN A 24 -7.37 10.95 -6.79
C ASN A 24 -6.41 9.76 -6.75
N ARG A 25 -6.08 9.24 -7.93
CA ARG A 25 -5.19 8.08 -8.07
C ARG A 25 -3.70 8.43 -8.13
N GLY A 26 -3.35 9.72 -8.05
CA GLY A 26 -1.95 10.14 -7.94
C GLY A 26 -1.39 9.77 -6.57
N ARG A 27 -0.10 9.45 -6.49
CA ARG A 27 0.56 9.10 -5.24
C ARG A 27 0.95 10.34 -4.43
N ASP A 28 0.82 10.26 -3.10
CA ASP A 28 1.16 11.35 -2.18
C ASP A 28 2.55 11.03 -1.66
N LEU A 29 3.48 11.95 -1.89
CA LEU A 29 4.83 11.81 -1.39
C LEU A 29 4.84 12.09 0.11
N LEU A 30 5.54 11.25 0.86
CA LEU A 30 5.78 11.45 2.29
C LEU A 30 6.70 12.66 2.51
N VAL A 31 7.67 12.87 1.62
CA VAL A 31 8.64 13.97 1.70
C VAL A 31 8.26 15.10 0.72
N LYS A 32 7.51 16.10 1.22
CA LYS A 32 7.02 17.24 0.40
C LYS A 32 7.92 18.47 0.41
N THR A 33 8.80 18.61 1.40
CA THR A 33 9.53 19.86 1.68
C THR A 33 11.06 19.66 1.68
N TYR A 34 11.71 19.86 2.84
CA TYR A 34 13.15 19.77 3.01
C TYR A 34 13.63 18.33 2.87
N GLY A 35 14.75 18.10 2.19
CA GLY A 35 15.26 16.75 1.95
C GLY A 35 14.80 16.11 0.62
N LYS A 36 13.75 16.63 -0.02
CA LYS A 36 13.18 16.02 -1.25
C LYS A 36 14.15 16.01 -2.44
N ASP A 37 15.04 16.97 -2.55
CA ASP A 37 15.96 17.11 -3.69
C ASP A 37 17.41 16.73 -3.33
N PHE A 38 17.65 16.30 -2.09
CA PHE A 38 18.99 15.94 -1.64
C PHE A 38 19.40 14.57 -2.21
N LYS A 39 20.69 14.41 -2.47
CA LYS A 39 21.24 13.10 -2.86
C LYS A 39 21.00 12.11 -1.73
N PHE A 40 20.22 11.07 -2.02
CA PHE A 40 19.95 10.01 -1.08
C PHE A 40 21.12 9.00 -1.07
N LEU A 41 22.01 9.14 -0.09
CA LEU A 41 23.15 8.23 0.11
C LEU A 41 22.65 6.85 0.56
N GLN A 42 23.36 5.78 0.17
CA GLN A 42 23.00 4.38 0.43
C GLN A 42 21.69 3.90 -0.20
N ARG A 43 21.03 4.73 -1.02
CA ARG A 43 19.82 4.35 -1.75
C ARG A 43 20.02 3.04 -2.53
N ASP A 44 21.12 2.97 -3.29
CA ASP A 44 21.40 1.87 -4.20
C ASP A 44 21.71 0.58 -3.41
N ASP A 45 22.50 0.66 -2.33
CA ASP A 45 22.74 -0.48 -1.43
C ASP A 45 21.46 -0.96 -0.75
N THR A 46 20.56 -0.03 -0.38
CA THR A 46 19.30 -0.36 0.31
C THR A 46 18.31 -1.07 -0.61
N ILE A 47 18.16 -0.60 -1.86
CA ILE A 47 17.30 -1.30 -2.83
C ILE A 47 17.91 -2.63 -3.23
N ASP A 48 19.23 -2.72 -3.37
CA ASP A 48 19.92 -3.97 -3.68
C ASP A 48 19.63 -5.03 -2.60
N ALA A 49 19.80 -4.68 -1.33
CA ALA A 49 19.47 -5.55 -0.21
C ALA A 49 17.98 -5.93 -0.16
N LEU A 50 17.07 -5.02 -0.52
CA LEU A 50 15.63 -5.30 -0.58
C LEU A 50 15.27 -6.25 -1.72
N TRP A 51 15.89 -6.07 -2.89
CA TRP A 51 15.61 -6.84 -4.10
C TRP A 51 16.26 -8.22 -4.09
N ASN A 52 17.58 -8.26 -3.86
CA ASN A 52 18.42 -9.46 -3.90
C ASN A 52 18.42 -10.21 -2.56
N GLY A 53 18.11 -9.52 -1.47
CA GLY A 53 18.12 -10.10 -0.13
C GLY A 53 19.47 -9.96 0.56
N LEU A 54 19.54 -10.57 1.74
CA LEU A 54 20.76 -10.65 2.55
C LEU A 54 21.18 -12.13 2.67
N THR A 55 22.37 -12.40 3.19
CA THR A 55 22.98 -13.75 3.26
C THR A 55 22.06 -14.85 3.79
N MET A 56 21.06 -14.52 4.62
CA MET A 56 20.12 -15.48 5.22
C MET A 56 18.65 -15.16 4.94
N LEU A 57 18.34 -14.15 4.13
CA LEU A 57 16.98 -13.65 3.93
C LEU A 57 16.70 -13.41 2.46
N ASP A 58 15.65 -14.05 1.96
CA ASP A 58 15.16 -13.86 0.60
C ASP A 58 14.75 -12.41 0.35
N GLY A 59 15.31 -11.82 -0.70
CA GLY A 59 14.86 -10.54 -1.26
C GLY A 59 13.57 -10.70 -2.07
N ILE A 60 13.06 -9.59 -2.61
CA ILE A 60 11.83 -9.56 -3.41
C ILE A 60 11.86 -10.59 -4.57
N ALA A 61 12.99 -10.73 -5.27
CA ALA A 61 13.07 -11.64 -6.42
C ALA A 61 12.90 -13.11 -6.00
N ALA A 62 13.52 -13.54 -4.91
CA ALA A 62 13.40 -14.90 -4.39
C ALA A 62 12.01 -15.15 -3.78
N ARG A 63 11.49 -14.19 -3.01
CA ARG A 63 10.12 -14.22 -2.45
C ARG A 63 9.07 -14.37 -3.55
N PHE A 64 9.24 -13.69 -4.68
CA PHE A 64 8.34 -13.78 -5.83
C PHE A 64 8.33 -15.21 -6.41
N LYS A 65 9.48 -15.85 -6.55
CA LYS A 65 9.58 -17.24 -7.02
C LYS A 65 8.92 -18.21 -6.03
N ASN A 66 9.03 -17.91 -4.74
CA ASN A 66 8.47 -18.70 -3.66
C ASN A 66 7.04 -18.30 -3.25
N ARG A 67 6.35 -17.44 -4.02
CA ARG A 67 5.04 -16.83 -3.66
C ARG A 67 3.92 -17.82 -3.34
N ASN A 68 4.00 -19.05 -3.87
CA ASN A 68 3.01 -20.10 -3.64
C ASN A 68 3.40 -21.04 -2.49
N VAL A 69 4.54 -20.81 -1.84
CA VAL A 69 5.03 -21.61 -0.70
C VAL A 69 4.62 -20.91 0.58
N SER A 70 4.07 -21.66 1.55
CA SER A 70 3.57 -21.10 2.81
C SER A 70 4.63 -20.95 3.91
N ASP A 71 5.88 -21.34 3.64
CA ASP A 71 6.99 -21.22 4.58
C ASP A 71 7.33 -19.75 4.86
N LYS A 72 7.13 -19.33 6.11
CA LYS A 72 7.39 -17.95 6.55
C LYS A 72 8.87 -17.56 6.42
N GLY A 73 9.80 -18.52 6.46
CA GLY A 73 11.22 -18.26 6.28
C GLY A 73 11.56 -17.73 4.88
N LEU A 74 10.75 -18.08 3.88
CA LEU A 74 10.89 -17.62 2.49
C LEU A 74 10.19 -16.28 2.25
N HIS A 75 9.49 -15.73 3.25
CA HIS A 75 8.68 -14.51 3.12
C HIS A 75 9.00 -13.50 4.23
N PRO A 76 10.27 -13.09 4.40
CA PRO A 76 10.61 -12.10 5.41
C PRO A 76 9.90 -10.76 5.16
N ILE A 77 9.48 -10.11 6.25
CA ILE A 77 8.94 -8.75 6.22
C ILE A 77 10.13 -7.80 6.38
N PRO A 78 10.49 -7.01 5.34
CA PRO A 78 11.61 -6.09 5.44
C PRO A 78 11.28 -4.92 6.37
N VAL A 79 12.23 -4.54 7.23
CA VAL A 79 12.13 -3.39 8.12
C VAL A 79 13.19 -2.36 7.73
N LEU A 80 12.75 -1.17 7.34
CA LEU A 80 13.64 -0.06 7.04
C LEU A 80 13.94 0.73 8.32
N ALA A 81 15.10 0.49 8.92
CA ALA A 81 15.53 1.12 10.16
C ALA A 81 16.69 2.10 9.97
N GLY A 82 16.72 3.15 10.78
CA GLY A 82 17.77 4.16 10.75
C GLY A 82 17.39 5.41 11.55
N GLY A 83 18.38 6.25 11.86
CA GLY A 83 18.19 7.47 12.65
C GLY A 83 17.19 8.47 12.02
N PRO A 84 16.74 9.49 12.76
CA PRO A 84 15.97 10.59 12.19
C PRO A 84 16.72 11.26 11.02
N GLY A 85 16.02 11.62 9.95
CA GLY A 85 16.59 12.37 8.83
C GLY A 85 17.46 11.57 7.83
N VAL A 86 17.61 10.25 7.99
CA VAL A 86 18.45 9.42 7.08
C VAL A 86 17.77 9.04 5.76
N GLY A 87 16.55 9.52 5.50
CA GLY A 87 15.86 9.28 4.23
C GLY A 87 14.93 8.06 4.18
N LYS A 88 14.46 7.52 5.31
CA LYS A 88 13.53 6.37 5.35
C LYS A 88 12.24 6.61 4.55
N SER A 89 11.50 7.67 4.87
CA SER A 89 10.28 8.04 4.14
C SER A 89 10.57 8.37 2.67
N ARG A 90 11.77 8.92 2.38
CA ARG A 90 12.22 9.17 1.01
C ARG A 90 12.47 7.88 0.23
N PHE A 91 13.01 6.85 0.88
CA PHE A 91 13.16 5.53 0.26
C PHE A 91 11.80 4.96 -0.11
N LEU A 92 10.82 5.04 0.79
CA LEU A 92 9.46 4.62 0.48
C LEU A 92 8.92 5.40 -0.73
N ASP A 93 9.13 6.72 -0.81
CA ASP A 93 8.76 7.54 -1.98
C ASP A 93 9.42 7.05 -3.29
N GLU A 94 10.70 6.66 -3.28
CA GLU A 94 11.43 6.22 -4.46
C GLU A 94 11.25 4.74 -4.82
N VAL A 95 10.71 3.91 -3.92
CA VAL A 95 10.68 2.44 -4.05
C VAL A 95 10.04 1.97 -5.35
N GLU A 96 8.98 2.64 -5.80
CA GLU A 96 8.29 2.30 -7.05
C GLU A 96 9.22 2.36 -8.26
N ARG A 97 9.90 3.50 -8.45
CA ARG A 97 10.84 3.70 -9.57
C ARG A 97 11.99 2.70 -9.50
N LEU A 98 12.49 2.46 -8.29
CA LEU A 98 13.62 1.56 -8.05
C LEU A 98 13.25 0.10 -8.34
N LEU A 99 12.09 -0.36 -7.89
CA LEU A 99 11.62 -1.72 -8.16
C LEU A 99 11.29 -1.93 -9.64
N VAL A 100 10.74 -0.93 -10.34
CA VAL A 100 10.54 -1.01 -11.80
C VAL A 100 11.88 -1.16 -12.52
N GLN A 101 12.90 -0.41 -12.10
CA GLN A 101 14.23 -0.52 -12.69
C GLN A 101 14.80 -1.95 -12.51
N TYR A 102 14.84 -2.46 -11.28
CA TYR A 102 15.35 -3.80 -10.99
C TYR A 102 14.54 -4.91 -11.68
N ALA A 103 13.21 -4.75 -11.76
CA ALA A 103 12.38 -5.69 -12.50
C ALA A 103 12.74 -5.70 -13.99
N ASN A 104 12.90 -4.54 -14.63
CA ASN A 104 13.26 -4.44 -16.04
C ASN A 104 14.67 -4.98 -16.35
N GLU A 105 15.59 -4.89 -15.39
CA GLU A 105 16.95 -5.43 -15.48
C GLU A 105 17.01 -6.94 -15.15
N SER A 106 15.91 -7.55 -14.71
CA SER A 106 15.82 -8.98 -14.42
C SER A 106 15.82 -9.84 -15.69
N ASP A 107 16.60 -10.92 -15.67
CA ASP A 107 16.58 -11.97 -16.70
C ASP A 107 15.32 -12.87 -16.66
N ASP A 108 14.46 -12.66 -15.66
CA ASP A 108 13.22 -13.44 -15.45
C ASP A 108 12.01 -12.69 -16.04
N ASP A 109 11.49 -13.20 -17.17
CA ASP A 109 10.32 -12.64 -17.86
C ASP A 109 9.07 -12.62 -16.97
N GLU A 110 8.88 -13.60 -16.07
CA GLU A 110 7.72 -13.64 -15.18
C GLU A 110 7.76 -12.51 -14.14
N ILE A 111 8.96 -12.20 -13.62
CA ILE A 111 9.17 -11.04 -12.75
C ILE A 111 8.88 -9.75 -13.53
N ARG A 112 9.47 -9.60 -14.72
CA ARG A 112 9.24 -8.40 -15.55
C ARG A 112 7.77 -8.16 -15.79
N ASP A 113 7.05 -9.18 -16.24
CA ASP A 113 5.62 -9.09 -16.56
C ASP A 113 4.78 -8.80 -15.32
N ALA A 114 5.06 -9.45 -14.19
CA ALA A 114 4.31 -9.23 -12.95
C ALA A 114 4.45 -7.80 -12.42
N PHE A 115 5.66 -7.22 -12.50
CA PHE A 115 5.93 -5.87 -12.02
C PHE A 115 5.36 -4.78 -12.94
N THR A 116 4.95 -5.10 -14.18
CA THR A 116 4.12 -4.17 -14.98
C THR A 116 2.77 -3.87 -14.31
N ASN A 117 2.29 -4.83 -13.49
CA ASN A 117 1.08 -4.70 -12.69
C ASN A 117 1.31 -4.19 -11.27
N MET A 118 2.52 -3.75 -10.95
CA MET A 118 2.84 -3.27 -9.61
C MET A 118 1.99 -2.05 -9.22
N THR A 119 1.54 -2.03 -7.97
CA THR A 119 0.89 -0.89 -7.32
C THR A 119 1.62 -0.61 -6.01
N VAL A 120 2.01 0.64 -5.78
CA VAL A 120 2.70 1.06 -4.56
C VAL A 120 1.77 1.94 -3.72
N ILE A 121 1.56 1.55 -2.47
CA ILE A 121 0.75 2.29 -1.49
C ILE A 121 1.64 2.56 -0.29
N ASN A 122 1.78 3.84 0.07
CA ASN A 122 2.42 4.23 1.32
C ASN A 122 1.35 4.64 2.31
N THR A 123 1.34 4.03 3.49
CA THR A 123 0.55 4.45 4.64
C THR A 123 1.47 5.01 5.71
N THR A 124 0.95 5.89 6.55
CA THR A 124 1.67 6.47 7.70
C THR A 124 0.76 6.45 8.92
N TYR A 125 1.35 6.28 10.10
CA TYR A 125 0.65 6.41 11.39
C TYR A 125 0.82 7.79 12.05
N GLY A 126 1.64 8.68 11.48
CA GLY A 126 1.88 10.03 11.97
C GLY A 126 2.99 10.09 13.04
N ASN A 127 3.78 11.17 12.97
CA ASN A 127 4.96 11.42 13.81
C ASN A 127 4.77 11.10 15.29
N GLY A 128 5.32 9.96 15.75
CA GLY A 128 5.53 9.64 17.16
C GLY A 128 4.28 9.59 18.03
N CYS A 129 3.09 9.55 17.44
CA CYS A 129 1.84 9.43 18.18
C CYS A 129 1.54 7.95 18.47
N PRO A 130 1.04 7.61 19.66
CA PRO A 130 0.42 6.32 19.91
C PRO A 130 -0.69 6.05 18.90
N ALA A 131 -1.04 4.77 18.71
CA ALA A 131 -2.22 4.39 17.96
C ALA A 131 -3.43 5.20 18.46
N ARG A 132 -4.25 5.74 17.54
CA ARG A 132 -5.43 6.52 17.94
C ARG A 132 -6.42 5.60 18.64
N ASP A 133 -7.23 6.13 19.55
CA ASP A 133 -8.29 5.35 20.22
C ASP A 133 -9.21 4.64 19.21
N MET A 134 -9.46 5.29 18.07
CA MET A 134 -10.22 4.71 16.96
C MET A 134 -9.50 3.53 16.31
N ASP A 135 -8.17 3.58 16.13
CA ASP A 135 -7.37 2.46 15.60
C ASP A 135 -7.44 1.24 16.54
N VAL A 136 -7.41 1.48 17.85
CA VAL A 136 -7.56 0.43 18.87
C VAL A 136 -8.97 -0.15 18.86
N THR A 137 -9.98 0.71 18.75
CA THR A 137 -11.40 0.32 18.81
C THR A 137 -11.83 -0.54 17.63
N ILE A 138 -11.40 -0.19 16.41
CA ILE A 138 -11.75 -0.96 15.20
C ILE A 138 -10.83 -2.17 14.99
N GLY A 139 -9.68 -2.20 15.66
CA GLY A 139 -8.66 -3.24 15.55
C GLY A 139 -7.58 -2.90 14.52
N ALA A 140 -6.36 -3.39 14.76
CA ALA A 140 -5.18 -3.07 13.96
C ALA A 140 -5.33 -3.44 12.48
N GLU A 141 -5.95 -4.58 12.18
CA GLU A 141 -6.17 -5.02 10.78
C GLU A 141 -7.13 -4.08 10.05
N ALA A 142 -8.29 -3.76 10.65
CA ALA A 142 -9.26 -2.85 10.06
C ALA A 142 -8.67 -1.44 9.90
N SER A 143 -7.88 -0.96 10.88
CA SER A 143 -7.17 0.31 10.77
C SER A 143 -6.24 0.35 9.56
N LEU A 144 -5.41 -0.67 9.36
CA LEU A 144 -4.53 -0.75 8.20
C LEU A 144 -5.32 -0.87 6.88
N ALA A 145 -6.39 -1.66 6.87
CA ALA A 145 -7.27 -1.83 5.72
C ALA A 145 -7.89 -0.50 5.27
N ILE A 146 -8.36 0.34 6.22
CA ILE A 146 -8.91 1.68 5.92
C ILE A 146 -7.81 2.60 5.38
N ARG A 147 -6.61 2.57 5.95
CA ARG A 147 -5.46 3.37 5.46
C ARG A 147 -5.10 3.00 4.03
N ILE A 148 -5.08 1.71 3.69
CA ILE A 148 -4.84 1.24 2.32
C ILE A 148 -5.90 1.81 1.36
N LEU A 149 -7.18 1.73 1.71
CA LEU A 149 -8.24 2.31 0.87
C LEU A 149 -8.08 3.83 0.73
N PHE A 150 -7.82 4.53 1.83
CA PHE A 150 -7.67 5.97 1.82
C PHE A 150 -6.50 6.41 0.94
N GLU A 151 -5.32 5.80 1.11
CA GLU A 151 -4.11 6.20 0.38
C GLU A 151 -4.15 5.81 -1.09
N TYR A 152 -4.84 4.71 -1.43
CA TYR A 152 -5.01 4.28 -2.81
C TYR A 152 -6.03 5.13 -3.57
N PHE A 153 -7.21 5.36 -2.98
CA PHE A 153 -8.31 6.04 -3.67
C PHE A 153 -8.33 7.55 -3.49
N LYS A 154 -7.80 8.04 -2.36
CA LYS A 154 -7.80 9.43 -1.90
C LYS A 154 -9.11 10.13 -2.20
N PRO A 155 -10.19 9.67 -1.54
CA PRO A 155 -11.50 10.24 -1.75
C PRO A 155 -11.47 11.73 -1.40
N LYS A 156 -12.20 12.52 -2.18
CA LYS A 156 -12.46 13.94 -1.96
C LYS A 156 -13.96 14.14 -1.76
N HIS A 157 -14.32 15.14 -0.98
CA HIS A 157 -15.69 15.66 -0.95
C HIS A 157 -15.79 16.92 -1.81
N ASP A 158 -17.01 17.39 -2.05
CA ASP A 158 -17.29 18.52 -2.95
C ASP A 158 -16.55 19.83 -2.60
N PHE A 159 -16.10 19.98 -1.34
CA PHE A 159 -15.46 21.19 -0.83
C PHE A 159 -13.93 21.05 -0.60
N GLY A 160 -13.28 19.98 -1.06
CA GLY A 160 -11.85 19.73 -0.79
C GLY A 160 -11.47 18.26 -0.52
N ASP A 161 -10.22 18.07 -0.09
CA ASP A 161 -9.65 16.74 0.18
C ASP A 161 -10.06 16.25 1.57
N TYR A 162 -10.44 14.98 1.69
CA TYR A 162 -10.54 14.36 3.01
C TYR A 162 -9.15 14.23 3.60
N ASP A 163 -8.98 14.57 4.88
CA ASP A 163 -7.89 13.99 5.66
C ASP A 163 -8.28 12.58 6.15
N PHE A 164 -7.27 11.82 6.58
CA PHE A 164 -7.48 10.45 7.02
C PHE A 164 -8.45 10.35 8.20
N SER A 165 -8.42 11.29 9.16
CA SER A 165 -9.31 11.27 10.34
C SER A 165 -10.79 11.43 9.97
N HIS A 166 -11.10 12.31 9.02
CA HIS A 166 -12.45 12.51 8.53
C HIS A 166 -12.93 11.29 7.75
N PHE A 167 -12.06 10.72 6.90
CA PHE A 167 -12.39 9.48 6.19
C PHE A 167 -12.61 8.30 7.15
N GLN A 168 -11.75 8.14 8.16
CA GLN A 168 -11.88 7.08 9.17
C GLN A 168 -13.18 7.22 9.97
N SER A 169 -13.53 8.44 10.37
CA SER A 169 -14.81 8.75 11.03
C SER A 169 -16.00 8.40 10.13
N LEU A 170 -15.93 8.73 8.84
CA LEU A 170 -16.97 8.37 7.87
C LEU A 170 -17.13 6.86 7.74
N CYS A 171 -16.04 6.11 7.65
CA CYS A 171 -16.08 4.65 7.63
C CYS A 171 -16.74 4.07 8.89
N ASN A 172 -16.43 4.66 10.06
CA ASN A 172 -16.96 4.23 11.36
C ASN A 172 -18.43 4.59 11.59
N ASN A 173 -18.99 5.54 10.85
CA ASN A 173 -20.42 5.87 10.92
C ASN A 173 -21.33 4.74 10.41
N TYR A 174 -20.75 3.77 9.70
CA TYR A 174 -21.46 2.59 9.23
C TYR A 174 -21.23 1.44 10.21
N SER A 175 -22.31 0.75 10.59
CA SER A 175 -22.21 -0.46 11.40
C SER A 175 -21.27 -1.46 10.70
N ASN A 176 -20.57 -2.30 11.47
CA ASN A 176 -19.77 -3.43 10.98
C ASN A 176 -18.34 -3.14 10.46
N ILE A 177 -17.77 -1.95 10.65
CA ILE A 177 -16.40 -1.63 10.21
C ILE A 177 -15.33 -2.58 10.79
N SER A 178 -15.56 -3.16 11.97
CA SER A 178 -14.66 -4.14 12.60
C SER A 178 -14.52 -5.45 11.82
N TYR A 179 -15.42 -5.73 10.87
CA TYR A 179 -15.29 -6.88 9.97
C TYR A 179 -14.49 -6.55 8.71
N PHE A 180 -14.02 -5.31 8.55
CA PHE A 180 -13.21 -4.95 7.41
C PHE A 180 -11.80 -5.55 7.57
N THR A 181 -11.48 -6.50 6.68
CA THR A 181 -10.19 -7.22 6.72
C THR A 181 -9.20 -6.67 5.71
N LEU A 182 -7.91 -6.94 5.92
CA LEU A 182 -6.86 -6.62 4.97
C LEU A 182 -7.09 -7.33 3.63
N SER A 183 -7.57 -8.59 3.67
CA SER A 183 -7.93 -9.36 2.48
C SER A 183 -9.00 -8.64 1.65
N THR A 184 -10.05 -8.11 2.30
CA THR A 184 -11.10 -7.37 1.61
C THR A 184 -10.56 -6.08 0.99
N ALA A 185 -9.72 -5.32 1.70
CA ALA A 185 -9.10 -4.10 1.16
C ALA A 185 -8.25 -4.38 -0.09
N ILE A 186 -7.40 -5.41 -0.03
CA ILE A 186 -6.55 -5.80 -1.15
C ILE A 186 -7.39 -6.23 -2.36
N ARG A 187 -8.51 -6.94 -2.16
CA ARG A 187 -9.43 -7.31 -3.24
C ARG A 187 -10.09 -6.09 -3.90
N VAL A 188 -10.44 -5.07 -3.11
CA VAL A 188 -10.98 -3.81 -3.66
C VAL A 188 -9.94 -3.10 -4.53
N VAL A 189 -8.69 -3.00 -4.05
CA VAL A 189 -7.58 -2.43 -4.83
C VAL A 189 -7.35 -3.23 -6.11
N TYR A 190 -7.29 -4.56 -6.01
CA TYR A 190 -7.13 -5.46 -7.14
C TYR A 190 -8.21 -5.27 -8.22
N ALA A 191 -9.47 -5.19 -7.80
CA ALA A 191 -10.58 -4.96 -8.71
C ALA A 191 -10.46 -3.62 -9.45
N ASP A 192 -10.06 -2.54 -8.76
CA ASP A 192 -9.84 -1.24 -9.41
C ASP A 192 -8.66 -1.30 -10.40
N VAL A 193 -7.52 -1.87 -10.03
CA VAL A 193 -6.33 -1.99 -10.90
C VAL A 193 -6.67 -2.71 -12.21
N ILE A 194 -7.37 -3.84 -12.15
CA ILE A 194 -7.77 -4.60 -13.33
C ILE A 194 -8.68 -3.77 -14.24
N ILE A 195 -9.68 -3.10 -13.65
CA ILE A 195 -10.62 -2.26 -14.39
C ILE A 195 -9.90 -1.09 -15.05
N GLN A 196 -9.01 -0.40 -14.33
CA GLN A 196 -8.24 0.73 -14.88
C GLN A 196 -7.35 0.30 -16.05
N LYS A 197 -6.82 -0.92 -16.03
CA LYS A 197 -5.95 -1.45 -17.09
C LYS A 197 -6.71 -2.11 -18.24
N ASN A 198 -8.04 -2.06 -18.24
CA ASN A 198 -8.89 -2.74 -19.23
C ASN A 198 -8.55 -4.24 -19.38
N GLN A 199 -8.06 -4.88 -18.31
CA GLN A 199 -7.73 -6.30 -18.32
C GLN A 199 -9.01 -7.12 -18.12
N GLU A 200 -9.16 -8.23 -18.84
CA GLU A 200 -10.30 -9.12 -18.61
C GLU A 200 -10.16 -9.75 -17.22
N ILE A 201 -11.13 -9.55 -16.32
CA ILE A 201 -11.17 -10.12 -14.96
C ILE A 201 -10.96 -11.66 -14.98
N LYS A 202 -11.37 -12.33 -16.06
CA LYS A 202 -11.20 -13.78 -16.26
C LYS A 202 -9.75 -14.24 -16.41
N SER A 203 -8.83 -13.34 -16.77
CA SER A 203 -7.40 -13.64 -16.89
C SER A 203 -6.69 -13.72 -15.53
N ASN A 204 -7.34 -13.27 -14.44
CA ASN A 204 -6.81 -13.24 -13.07
C ASN A 204 -5.32 -12.81 -13.02
N PRO A 205 -4.99 -11.62 -13.54
CA PRO A 205 -3.61 -11.18 -13.69
C PRO A 205 -2.94 -11.06 -12.32
N LEU A 206 -1.65 -11.39 -12.25
CA LEU A 206 -0.89 -11.24 -11.01
C LEU A 206 -0.72 -9.75 -10.68
N LEU A 207 -1.13 -9.35 -9.48
CA LEU A 207 -0.88 -8.03 -8.91
C LEU A 207 0.30 -8.10 -7.93
N VAL A 208 1.32 -7.29 -8.17
CA VAL A 208 2.37 -7.02 -7.19
C VAL A 208 1.96 -5.79 -6.36
N LEU A 209 1.62 -5.99 -5.10
CA LEU A 209 1.30 -4.90 -4.19
C LEU A 209 2.51 -4.60 -3.29
N VAL A 210 3.02 -3.37 -3.35
CA VAL A 210 4.07 -2.88 -2.45
C VAL A 210 3.42 -1.95 -1.43
N LEU A 211 3.37 -2.41 -0.19
CA LEU A 211 2.83 -1.64 0.93
C LEU A 211 3.98 -1.08 1.77
N GLY A 212 4.24 0.23 1.64
CA GLY A 212 5.13 0.96 2.53
C GLY A 212 4.36 1.40 3.78
N ILE A 213 4.89 1.11 4.97
CA ILE A 213 4.34 1.61 6.23
C ILE A 213 5.39 2.50 6.86
N ASP A 214 5.12 3.80 6.92
CA ASP A 214 5.96 4.76 7.64
C ASP A 214 5.53 4.86 9.11
N GLU A 215 6.51 5.04 9.98
CA GLU A 215 6.33 5.23 11.43
C GLU A 215 5.65 4.03 12.12
N LEU A 216 6.31 2.87 12.04
CA LEU A 216 5.95 1.68 12.80
C LEU A 216 6.36 1.87 14.27
N ASN A 217 5.42 2.24 15.13
CA ASN A 217 5.61 2.42 16.58
C ASN A 217 5.18 1.17 17.37
#